data_AF-A0A0L6JMI1-F1
#
_entry.id   AF-A0A0L6JMI1-F1
#
_cell.length_a   1.000
_cell.length_b   1.000
_cell.length_c   1.000
_cell.angle_alpha   90.00
_cell.angle_beta   90.00
_cell.angle_gamma   90.00
#
_symmetry.space_group_name_H-M   'P 1'
#
loop_
_entity.id
_entity.type
_entity.pdbx_description
1 polymer ?
#
loop_
_entity_poly.entity_id
_entity_poly.type
_entity_poly.pdbx_seq_one_letter_code
_entity_poly.pdbx_strand_id
1 'polypeptide(L)'
;MKQKITVEDLNSLTPEQKQNLNSLWKPNKFDHAVASICKNIVNEEYEDYEFVIGNIEIYNGYRILLYDIANICNEDQDNSESDEETCQNVDEDVDDNYDNDQKEIEEDYDQDQDFSFCRPSSFIKDECLPLLTIGHMIEILGRTTPSHGQFYLFAESGDIFCEIGNRAHSNDYGFDLESNELCDVLWGLVKNAL
;
A
#
# COMPACT_ATOMS: atom_id res chain seq x y z
N MET A 1 -19.46 -12.17 3.73
CA MET A 1 -18.86 -12.23 2.38
C MET A 1 -17.57 -11.45 2.41
N LYS A 2 -16.45 -12.14 2.21
CA LYS A 2 -15.14 -11.53 2.05
C LYS A 2 -15.18 -10.48 0.92
N GLN A 3 -14.68 -9.27 1.18
CA GLN A 3 -14.72 -8.14 0.23
C GLN A 3 -13.37 -7.89 -0.46
N LYS A 4 -12.29 -8.35 0.18
CA LYS A 4 -10.91 -8.24 -0.29
C LYS A 4 -10.12 -9.49 0.12
N ILE A 5 -9.03 -9.76 -0.58
CA ILE A 5 -8.07 -10.81 -0.19
C ILE A 5 -7.38 -10.44 1.13
N THR A 6 -6.87 -11.45 1.84
CA THR A 6 -6.15 -11.27 3.11
C THR A 6 -4.64 -11.31 2.90
N VAL A 7 -3.88 -10.97 3.93
CA VAL A 7 -2.40 -11.10 3.92
C VAL A 7 -1.98 -12.56 3.72
N GLU A 8 -2.72 -13.51 4.30
CA GLU A 8 -2.49 -14.94 4.13
C GLU A 8 -2.61 -15.38 2.66
N ASP A 9 -3.59 -14.83 1.93
CA ASP A 9 -3.76 -15.08 0.50
C ASP A 9 -2.53 -14.60 -0.30
N LEU A 10 -1.97 -13.44 0.05
CA LEU A 10 -0.75 -12.92 -0.57
C LEU A 10 0.48 -13.77 -0.23
N ASN A 11 0.55 -14.30 0.98
CA ASN A 11 1.64 -15.16 1.42
C ASN A 11 1.62 -16.55 0.79
N SER A 12 0.48 -16.98 0.25
CA SER A 12 0.39 -18.21 -0.55
C SER A 12 1.02 -18.10 -1.94
N LEU A 13 1.33 -16.88 -2.41
CA LEU A 13 1.87 -16.64 -3.75
C LEU A 13 3.37 -16.93 -3.84
N THR A 14 3.81 -17.41 -5.01
CA THR A 14 5.23 -17.50 -5.34
C THR A 14 5.83 -16.10 -5.56
N PRO A 15 7.17 -15.94 -5.47
CA PRO A 15 7.83 -14.66 -5.75
C PRO A 15 7.52 -14.10 -7.15
N GLU A 16 7.42 -14.97 -8.16
CA GLU A 16 7.06 -14.59 -9.53
C GLU A 16 5.61 -14.07 -9.61
N GLN A 17 4.67 -14.76 -8.95
CA GLN A 17 3.28 -14.31 -8.88
C GLN A 17 3.14 -12.97 -8.14
N LYS A 18 3.91 -12.76 -7.07
CA LYS A 18 3.97 -11.47 -6.36
C LYS A 18 4.45 -10.35 -7.29
N GLN A 19 5.49 -10.61 -8.10
CA GLN A 19 6.01 -9.65 -9.07
C GLN A 19 5.01 -9.35 -10.19
N ASN A 20 4.33 -10.38 -10.72
CA ASN A 20 3.30 -10.21 -11.75
C ASN A 20 2.10 -9.43 -11.19
N LEU A 21 1.68 -9.71 -9.96
CA LEU A 21 0.62 -8.99 -9.27
C LEU A 21 0.98 -7.51 -9.10
N ASN A 22 2.19 -7.22 -8.63
CA ASN A 22 2.68 -5.85 -8.49
C ASN A 22 2.70 -5.10 -9.83
N SER A 23 3.04 -5.79 -10.92
CA SER A 23 3.09 -5.22 -12.28
C SER A 23 1.69 -4.90 -12.84
N LEU A 24 0.70 -5.74 -12.53
CA LEU A 24 -0.70 -5.52 -12.93
C LEU A 24 -1.40 -4.47 -12.08
N TRP A 25 -0.94 -4.29 -10.84
CA TRP A 25 -1.53 -3.35 -9.91
C TRP A 25 -1.18 -1.90 -10.22
N LYS A 26 -2.23 -1.09 -10.35
CA LYS A 26 -2.16 0.36 -10.45
C LYS A 26 -2.73 0.95 -9.16
N PRO A 27 -1.88 1.41 -8.23
CA PRO A 27 -2.35 1.93 -6.94
C PRO A 27 -3.24 3.15 -7.15
N ASN A 28 -4.31 3.23 -6.37
CA ASN A 28 -5.21 4.36 -6.27
C ASN A 28 -5.32 4.83 -4.80
N LYS A 29 -5.81 6.05 -4.61
CA LYS A 29 -6.12 6.56 -3.28
C LYS A 29 -7.17 5.66 -2.62
N PHE A 30 -6.98 5.42 -1.34
CA PHE A 30 -7.79 4.56 -0.46
C PHE A 30 -7.70 3.06 -0.75
N ASP A 31 -6.79 2.63 -1.63
CA ASP A 31 -6.49 1.21 -1.76
C ASP A 31 -5.84 0.67 -0.50
N HIS A 32 -6.16 -0.58 -0.16
CA HIS A 32 -5.47 -1.32 0.88
C HIS A 32 -4.26 -2.02 0.29
N ALA A 33 -3.11 -1.90 0.96
CA ALA A 33 -1.88 -2.53 0.55
C ALA A 33 -1.13 -3.09 1.76
N VAL A 34 -0.19 -3.99 1.48
CA VAL A 34 0.73 -4.57 2.45
C VAL A 34 2.15 -4.25 2.01
N ALA A 35 2.96 -3.70 2.91
CA ALA A 35 4.40 -3.53 2.72
C ALA A 35 5.16 -4.53 3.60
N SER A 36 6.21 -5.16 3.08
CA SER A 36 7.07 -6.03 3.90
C SER A 36 8.22 -5.21 4.47
N ILE A 37 8.22 -5.02 5.79
CA ILE A 37 9.20 -4.18 6.51
C ILE A 37 10.25 -5.09 7.15
N CYS A 38 11.53 -4.79 6.95
CA CYS A 38 12.60 -5.50 7.63
C CYS A 38 12.60 -5.16 9.13
N LYS A 39 12.37 -6.17 9.97
CA LYS A 39 12.39 -6.06 11.43
C LYS A 39 13.77 -6.34 11.99
N ASN A 40 14.44 -7.36 11.45
CA ASN A 40 15.79 -7.73 11.87
C ASN A 40 16.61 -8.17 10.66
N ILE A 41 17.60 -7.37 10.30
CA ILE A 41 18.49 -7.63 9.17
C ILE A 41 19.39 -8.85 9.40
N VAL A 42 19.77 -9.14 10.65
CA VAL A 42 20.69 -10.23 11.00
C VAL A 42 20.01 -11.59 10.84
N ASN A 43 18.72 -11.65 11.17
CA ASN A 43 17.92 -12.87 11.07
C ASN A 43 17.09 -12.95 9.76
N GLU A 44 17.17 -11.92 8.91
CA GLU A 44 16.31 -11.75 7.72
C GLU A 44 14.81 -11.85 8.07
N GLU A 45 14.41 -11.29 9.22
CA GLU A 45 13.01 -11.28 9.65
C GLU A 45 12.29 -10.06 9.07
N TYR A 46 11.22 -10.33 8.31
CA TYR A 46 10.34 -9.33 7.74
C TYR A 46 8.95 -9.43 8.37
N GLU A 47 8.30 -8.28 8.56
CA GLU A 47 6.95 -8.17 9.06
C GLU A 47 6.05 -7.54 8.00
N ASP A 48 4.90 -8.15 7.75
CA ASP A 48 3.92 -7.65 6.80
C ASP A 48 3.07 -6.55 7.44
N TYR A 49 3.06 -5.39 6.81
CA TYR A 49 2.44 -4.18 7.30
C TYR A 49 1.25 -3.76 6.45
N GLU A 50 0.02 -3.90 6.97
CA GLU A 50 -1.18 -3.42 6.26
C GLU A 50 -1.38 -1.92 6.45
N PHE A 51 -1.57 -1.21 5.34
CA PHE A 51 -1.87 0.21 5.33
C PHE A 51 -2.91 0.57 4.26
N VAL A 52 -3.41 1.81 4.34
CA VAL A 52 -4.31 2.40 3.35
C VAL A 52 -3.59 3.55 2.67
N ILE A 53 -3.62 3.57 1.35
CA ILE A 53 -2.92 4.58 0.56
C ILE A 53 -3.66 5.91 0.69
N GLY A 54 -3.04 6.91 1.31
CA GLY A 54 -3.56 8.26 1.40
C GLY A 54 -3.15 9.14 0.21
N ASN A 55 -1.88 9.05 -0.19
CA ASN A 55 -1.34 9.81 -1.32
C ASN A 55 -0.38 8.96 -2.16
N ILE A 56 -0.21 9.34 -3.43
CA ILE A 56 0.66 8.67 -4.38
C ILE A 56 1.53 9.72 -5.05
N GLU A 57 2.84 9.55 -4.98
CA GLU A 57 3.80 10.43 -5.63
C GLU A 57 4.73 9.67 -6.56
N ILE A 58 5.15 10.33 -7.64
CA ILE A 58 6.12 9.77 -8.56
C ILE A 58 7.47 10.41 -8.26
N TYR A 59 8.36 9.63 -7.67
CA TYR A 59 9.71 10.05 -7.33
C TYR A 59 10.69 9.72 -8.46
N ASN A 60 11.56 10.67 -8.80
CA ASN A 60 12.58 10.55 -9.85
C ASN A 60 12.03 10.13 -11.24
N GLY A 61 10.74 10.34 -11.51
CA GLY A 61 10.11 10.06 -12.80
C GLY A 61 9.84 8.59 -13.12
N TYR A 62 10.22 7.65 -12.25
CA TYR A 62 9.98 6.21 -12.48
C TYR A 62 9.61 5.41 -11.22
N ARG A 63 9.88 5.92 -10.01
CA ARG A 63 9.49 5.24 -8.77
C ARG A 63 8.16 5.78 -8.29
N ILE A 64 7.32 4.90 -7.77
CA ILE A 64 6.04 5.28 -7.15
C ILE A 64 6.18 5.14 -5.64
N LEU A 65 5.94 6.23 -4.92
CA LEU A 65 5.85 6.28 -3.47
C LEU A 65 4.38 6.29 -3.05
N LEU A 66 4.06 5.45 -2.07
CA LEU A 66 2.74 5.28 -1.49
C LEU A 66 2.77 5.79 -0.07
N TYR A 67 2.00 6.83 0.22
CA TYR A 67 1.92 7.42 1.55
C TYR A 67 0.78 6.79 2.33
N ASP A 68 1.05 6.52 3.59
CA ASP A 68 0.04 6.02 4.50
C ASP A 68 -0.97 7.13 4.85
N ILE A 69 -2.26 6.84 4.76
CA ILE A 69 -3.30 7.77 5.16
C ILE A 69 -3.18 8.20 6.62
N ALA A 70 -2.66 7.31 7.48
CA ALA A 70 -2.47 7.61 8.89
C ALA A 70 -1.46 8.74 9.13
N ASN A 71 -0.51 8.96 8.21
CA ASN A 71 0.49 10.02 8.35
C ASN A 71 -0.02 11.39 7.88
N ILE A 72 -0.91 11.41 6.88
CA ILE A 72 -1.46 12.66 6.32
C ILE A 72 -2.32 13.40 7.36
N CYS A 73 -3.09 12.65 8.16
CA CYS A 73 -3.94 13.23 9.20
C CYS A 73 -3.16 13.94 10.32
N ASN A 74 -1.86 13.68 10.46
CA ASN A 74 -1.03 14.28 11.51
C ASN A 74 -0.39 15.59 11.05
N GLU A 75 -0.12 15.77 9.75
CA GLU A 75 0.50 16.98 9.21
C GLU A 75 -0.44 18.21 9.24
N ASP A 76 -1.76 17.98 9.26
CA ASP A 76 -2.76 19.05 9.34
C ASP A 76 -3.00 19.58 10.77
N GLN A 77 -2.43 18.96 11.81
CA GLN A 77 -2.59 19.43 13.20
C GLN A 77 -1.50 20.41 13.67
N ASP A 78 -0.39 20.55 12.95
CA ASP A 78 0.70 21.47 13.30
C ASP A 78 0.60 22.84 12.59
N ASN A 79 -0.47 23.09 11.81
CA ASN A 79 -0.71 24.35 11.11
C ASN A 79 -1.91 25.15 11.65
N SER A 80 -2.03 25.26 12.98
CA SER A 80 -2.86 26.29 13.59
C SER A 80 -2.05 27.16 14.56
N GLU A 81 -1.75 28.37 14.08
CA GLU A 81 -1.45 29.60 14.82
C GLU A 81 -0.13 29.69 15.62
N SER A 82 0.90 30.26 14.98
CA SER A 82 1.55 31.44 15.57
C SER A 82 2.25 32.27 14.49
N ASP A 83 1.62 33.42 14.24
CA ASP A 83 2.01 34.66 13.58
C ASP A 83 3.44 34.85 13.04
N GLU A 84 3.44 35.41 11.83
CA GLU A 84 4.50 36.12 11.14
C GLU A 84 5.30 37.07 12.05
N GLU A 85 6.64 36.95 12.07
CA GLU A 85 7.50 38.13 11.94
C GLU A 85 8.77 37.80 11.13
N THR A 86 8.84 38.43 9.96
CA THR A 86 10.04 38.62 9.15
C THR A 86 10.94 39.65 9.82
N CYS A 87 12.25 39.40 10.02
CA CYS A 87 13.31 40.42 10.13
C CYS A 87 14.68 39.73 9.90
N GLN A 88 15.30 39.88 8.73
CA GLN A 88 16.34 40.88 8.39
C GLN A 88 17.73 40.60 9.00
N ASN A 89 18.69 40.35 8.11
CA ASN A 89 20.13 40.45 8.36
C ASN A 89 20.50 41.87 8.83
N VAL A 90 21.22 42.03 9.95
CA VAL A 90 22.21 43.10 10.16
C VAL A 90 23.28 42.63 11.17
N ASP A 91 24.54 42.86 10.82
CA ASP A 91 25.75 42.77 11.66
C ASP A 91 25.69 43.68 12.92
N GLU A 92 26.45 43.33 13.96
CA GLU A 92 27.42 44.19 14.68
C GLU A 92 27.73 43.66 16.10
N ASP A 93 29.00 43.29 16.29
CA ASP A 93 29.88 43.50 17.45
C ASP A 93 29.39 43.21 18.88
N VAL A 94 29.84 42.07 19.46
CA VAL A 94 30.00 41.93 20.93
C VAL A 94 31.31 41.22 21.28
N ASP A 95 32.29 42.07 21.60
CA ASP A 95 33.32 42.03 22.66
C ASP A 95 33.89 40.68 23.14
N ASP A 96 35.22 40.59 23.03
CA ASP A 96 36.10 39.58 23.59
C ASP A 96 35.97 39.51 25.12
N ASN A 97 35.59 38.35 25.66
CA ASN A 97 36.14 37.93 26.94
C ASN A 97 36.29 36.41 27.02
N TYR A 98 37.53 35.97 26.84
CA TYR A 98 37.96 34.62 27.16
C TYR A 98 37.85 34.40 28.66
N ASP A 99 37.00 33.47 29.08
CA ASP A 99 37.32 32.67 30.25
C ASP A 99 36.90 31.20 30.06
N ASN A 100 37.88 30.37 30.35
CA ASN A 100 38.00 28.96 30.04
C ASN A 100 37.40 28.13 31.18
N ASP A 101 36.20 27.58 30.98
CA ASP A 101 35.68 26.47 31.78
C ASP A 101 35.23 25.37 30.82
N GLN A 102 36.11 24.38 30.62
CA GLN A 102 35.75 23.06 30.07
C GLN A 102 34.74 22.41 31.02
N LYS A 103 33.46 22.70 30.83
CA LYS A 103 32.39 21.79 31.27
C LYS A 103 32.29 20.70 30.23
N GLU A 104 32.74 19.51 30.62
CA GLU A 104 32.31 18.25 30.01
C GLU A 104 30.78 18.31 29.90
N ILE A 105 30.29 18.44 28.68
CA ILE A 105 28.88 18.20 28.38
C ILE A 105 28.76 16.67 28.51
N GLU A 106 28.45 16.20 29.70
CA GLU A 106 27.81 14.90 29.86
C GLU A 106 26.51 14.99 29.06
N GLU A 107 26.55 14.48 27.83
CA GLU A 107 25.36 14.17 27.05
C GLU A 107 24.61 13.09 27.84
N ASP A 108 23.75 13.54 28.75
CA ASP A 108 22.78 12.71 29.44
C ASP A 108 21.79 12.25 28.38
N TYR A 109 22.14 11.17 27.69
CA TYR A 109 21.21 10.45 26.84
C TYR A 109 20.12 9.91 27.77
N ASP A 110 19.02 10.66 27.90
CA ASP A 110 17.77 10.18 28.48
C ASP A 110 17.48 8.81 27.82
N GLN A 111 17.71 7.75 28.60
CA GLN A 111 17.67 6.34 28.19
C GLN A 111 16.24 5.81 28.00
N ASP A 112 15.28 6.70 27.75
CA ASP A 112 13.85 6.39 27.61
C ASP A 112 13.28 6.91 26.28
N GLN A 113 14.10 7.07 25.24
CA GLN A 113 13.56 7.09 23.87
C GLN A 113 13.02 5.69 23.57
N ASP A 114 11.73 5.51 23.85
CA ASP A 114 10.94 4.41 23.33
C ASP A 114 11.03 4.49 21.79
N PHE A 115 11.97 3.75 21.21
CA PHE A 115 12.02 3.45 19.78
C PHE A 115 10.85 2.52 19.42
N SER A 116 9.64 2.86 19.87
CA SER A 116 8.40 2.26 19.46
C SER A 116 8.33 2.47 17.95
N PHE A 117 8.78 1.44 17.23
CA PHE A 117 8.76 1.26 15.78
C PHE A 117 8.18 2.47 15.04
N CYS A 118 9.02 3.43 14.65
CA CYS A 118 8.56 4.56 13.85
C CYS A 118 8.02 4.01 12.53
N ARG A 119 6.69 3.91 12.43
CA ARG A 119 5.97 3.46 11.24
C ARG A 119 6.42 4.33 10.07
N PRO A 120 6.97 3.75 8.98
CA PRO A 120 7.33 4.53 7.82
C PRO A 120 6.10 5.27 7.28
N SER A 121 6.27 6.55 6.97
CA SER A 121 5.19 7.39 6.43
C SER A 121 4.92 7.12 4.94
N SER A 122 5.90 6.51 4.25
CA SER A 122 5.83 6.22 2.83
C SER A 122 6.51 4.89 2.50
N PHE A 123 6.00 4.22 1.47
CA PHE A 123 6.49 2.93 0.98
C PHE A 123 6.76 2.97 -0.52
N ILE A 124 7.77 2.23 -0.98
CA ILE A 124 8.04 2.07 -2.41
C ILE A 124 7.05 1.04 -2.97
N LYS A 125 6.32 1.38 -4.05
CA LYS A 125 5.32 0.50 -4.67
C LYS A 125 5.85 -0.91 -4.93
N ASP A 126 7.08 -1.04 -5.42
CA ASP A 126 7.66 -2.31 -5.84
C ASP A 126 7.84 -3.30 -4.67
N GLU A 127 7.87 -2.77 -3.43
CA GLU A 127 7.96 -3.55 -2.19
C GLU A 127 6.59 -3.75 -1.51
N CYS A 128 5.52 -3.32 -2.19
CA CYS A 128 4.15 -3.41 -1.71
C CYS A 128 3.32 -4.39 -2.54
N LEU A 129 2.31 -4.99 -1.92
CA LEU A 129 1.32 -5.82 -2.59
C LEU A 129 -0.10 -5.33 -2.29
N PRO A 130 -1.01 -5.29 -3.27
CA PRO A 130 -2.38 -4.85 -3.04
C PRO A 130 -3.20 -5.91 -2.32
N LEU A 131 -4.02 -5.49 -1.37
CA LEU A 131 -5.16 -6.27 -0.91
C LEU A 131 -6.33 -6.01 -1.85
N LEU A 132 -6.34 -6.74 -2.98
CA LEU A 132 -7.33 -6.59 -4.03
C LEU A 132 -8.76 -6.76 -3.50
N THR A 133 -9.60 -5.78 -3.81
CA THR A 133 -11.05 -5.88 -3.62
C THR A 133 -11.67 -6.70 -4.74
N ILE A 134 -12.93 -7.10 -4.57
CA ILE A 134 -13.74 -7.70 -5.65
C ILE A 134 -13.68 -6.86 -6.94
N GLY A 135 -13.79 -5.53 -6.82
CA GLY A 135 -13.72 -4.62 -7.96
C GLY A 135 -12.37 -4.70 -8.68
N HIS A 136 -11.26 -4.66 -7.94
CA HIS A 136 -9.92 -4.76 -8.52
C HIS A 136 -9.68 -6.10 -9.22
N MET A 137 -10.15 -7.20 -8.63
CA MET A 137 -10.03 -8.52 -9.25
C MET A 137 -10.82 -8.61 -10.56
N ILE A 138 -12.05 -8.09 -10.59
CA ILE A 138 -12.87 -8.02 -11.82
C ILE A 138 -12.17 -7.18 -12.89
N GLU A 139 -11.59 -6.04 -12.52
CA GLU A 139 -10.86 -5.17 -13.43
C GLU A 139 -9.61 -5.85 -14.03
N ILE A 140 -8.84 -6.57 -13.20
CA ILE A 140 -7.68 -7.34 -13.66
C ILE A 140 -8.14 -8.44 -14.63
N LEU A 141 -9.14 -9.23 -14.26
CA LEU A 141 -9.66 -10.33 -15.08
C LEU A 141 -10.26 -9.84 -16.40
N GLY A 142 -10.91 -8.67 -16.40
CA GLY A 142 -11.45 -8.03 -17.60
C GLY A 142 -10.39 -7.56 -18.59
N ARG A 143 -9.15 -7.32 -18.12
CA ARG A 143 -8.01 -6.93 -18.97
C ARG A 143 -7.17 -8.11 -19.44
N THR A 144 -7.18 -9.21 -18.71
CA THR A 144 -6.40 -10.41 -19.07
C THR A 144 -6.99 -11.12 -20.30
N THR A 145 -6.10 -11.59 -21.17
CA THR A 145 -6.46 -12.28 -22.42
C THR A 145 -7.15 -13.61 -22.14
N PRO A 146 -8.07 -14.07 -23.02
CA PRO A 146 -8.87 -15.30 -22.84
C PRO A 146 -8.06 -16.60 -22.72
N SER A 147 -6.73 -16.57 -22.85
CA SER A 147 -5.85 -17.74 -22.81
C SER A 147 -5.82 -18.44 -21.43
N HIS A 148 -6.19 -17.75 -20.35
CA HIS A 148 -6.07 -18.26 -18.97
C HIS A 148 -7.39 -18.60 -18.27
N GLY A 149 -8.52 -18.51 -18.99
CA GLY A 149 -9.83 -18.87 -18.45
C GLY A 149 -10.94 -17.97 -18.97
N GLN A 150 -12.17 -18.47 -18.88
CA GLN A 150 -13.37 -17.69 -19.16
C GLN A 150 -13.87 -17.08 -17.84
N PHE A 151 -13.99 -15.77 -17.81
CA PHE A 151 -14.60 -15.04 -16.69
C PHE A 151 -15.86 -14.34 -17.21
N TYR A 152 -16.98 -14.57 -16.53
CA TYR A 152 -18.28 -14.01 -16.88
C TYR A 152 -19.11 -13.79 -15.62
N LEU A 153 -19.59 -12.55 -15.44
CA LEU A 153 -20.57 -12.16 -14.43
C LEU A 153 -21.80 -11.61 -15.14
N PHE A 154 -22.95 -12.09 -14.71
CA PHE A 154 -24.24 -11.62 -15.17
C PHE A 154 -25.12 -11.31 -13.97
N ALA A 155 -25.68 -10.10 -13.96
CA ALA A 155 -26.67 -9.67 -12.99
C ALA A 155 -27.89 -9.15 -13.75
N GLU A 156 -29.08 -9.58 -13.35
CA GLU A 156 -30.35 -9.19 -13.96
C GLU A 156 -31.36 -8.84 -12.87
N SER A 157 -32.13 -7.78 -13.11
CA SER A 157 -33.26 -7.36 -12.28
C SER A 157 -34.34 -6.77 -13.19
N GLY A 158 -35.31 -7.60 -13.57
CA GLY A 158 -36.34 -7.20 -14.55
C GLY A 158 -35.71 -6.88 -15.90
N ASP A 159 -35.96 -5.67 -16.42
CA ASP A 159 -35.41 -5.22 -17.70
C ASP A 159 -33.98 -4.66 -17.60
N ILE A 160 -33.39 -4.61 -16.40
CA ILE A 160 -32.03 -4.12 -16.16
C ILE A 160 -31.10 -5.31 -16.08
N PHE A 161 -30.11 -5.37 -16.96
CA PHE A 161 -29.04 -6.37 -16.89
C PHE A 161 -27.66 -5.71 -16.98
N CYS A 162 -26.69 -6.36 -16.35
CA CYS A 162 -25.27 -6.01 -16.42
C CYS A 162 -24.47 -7.28 -16.71
N GLU A 163 -23.59 -7.18 -17.69
CA GLU A 163 -22.70 -8.26 -18.13
C GLU A 163 -21.26 -7.77 -18.03
N ILE A 164 -20.39 -8.53 -17.36
CA ILE A 164 -18.95 -8.24 -17.25
C ILE A 164 -18.18 -9.52 -17.53
N GLY A 165 -17.22 -9.50 -18.45
CA GLY A 165 -16.38 -10.66 -18.71
C GLY A 165 -15.90 -10.82 -20.14
N ASN A 166 -15.21 -11.93 -20.41
CA ASN A 166 -14.73 -12.30 -21.73
C ASN A 166 -15.75 -13.19 -22.44
N ARG A 167 -16.27 -12.74 -23.59
CA ARG A 167 -17.38 -13.36 -24.34
C ARG A 167 -17.02 -14.63 -25.12
N ALA A 168 -15.96 -15.34 -24.73
CA ALA A 168 -15.71 -16.66 -25.29
C ALA A 168 -16.88 -17.56 -24.86
N HIS A 169 -17.65 -18.05 -25.83
CA HIS A 169 -18.94 -18.71 -25.62
C HIS A 169 -18.90 -19.73 -24.48
N SER A 170 -19.75 -19.54 -23.47
CA SER A 170 -20.07 -20.53 -22.46
C SER A 170 -20.97 -21.60 -23.09
N ASN A 171 -20.39 -22.49 -23.88
CA ASN A 171 -21.00 -23.78 -24.12
C ASN A 171 -20.49 -24.71 -23.03
N ASP A 172 -21.20 -24.79 -21.91
CA ASP A 172 -21.35 -26.10 -21.27
C ASP A 172 -22.54 -26.15 -20.31
N TYR A 173 -23.34 -27.18 -20.56
CA TYR A 173 -24.49 -27.61 -19.80
C TYR A 173 -23.96 -28.47 -18.65
N GLY A 174 -24.06 -27.99 -17.41
CA GLY A 174 -23.73 -28.76 -16.21
C GLY A 174 -22.69 -28.09 -15.32
N PHE A 175 -23.14 -27.14 -14.49
CA PHE A 175 -22.33 -26.66 -13.39
C PHE A 175 -22.54 -27.56 -12.17
N ASP A 176 -21.53 -28.35 -11.80
CA ASP A 176 -21.39 -28.83 -10.43
C ASP A 176 -21.04 -27.62 -9.56
N LEU A 177 -22.09 -26.98 -9.02
CA LEU A 177 -21.98 -25.79 -8.19
C LEU A 177 -21.51 -26.18 -6.79
N GLU A 178 -20.20 -26.25 -6.58
CA GLU A 178 -19.66 -26.03 -5.23
C GLU A 178 -19.94 -24.58 -4.83
N SER A 179 -20.63 -24.38 -3.70
CA SER A 179 -20.95 -23.05 -3.17
C SER A 179 -19.69 -22.38 -2.59
N ASN A 180 -18.85 -21.84 -3.45
CA ASN A 180 -17.66 -21.08 -3.06
C ASN A 180 -17.98 -19.58 -2.97
N GLU A 181 -17.31 -18.86 -2.06
CA GLU A 181 -17.48 -17.42 -1.94
C GLU A 181 -16.92 -16.69 -3.18
N LEU A 182 -17.62 -15.65 -3.64
CA LEU A 182 -17.23 -14.87 -4.83
C LEU A 182 -15.79 -14.38 -4.78
N CYS A 183 -15.36 -13.85 -3.63
CA CYS A 183 -14.00 -13.33 -3.46
C CYS A 183 -12.94 -14.41 -3.69
N ASP A 184 -13.16 -15.63 -3.19
CA ASP A 184 -12.20 -16.72 -3.29
C ASP A 184 -12.16 -17.29 -4.72
N VAL A 185 -13.33 -17.36 -5.39
CA VAL A 185 -13.41 -17.75 -6.81
C VAL A 185 -12.67 -16.74 -7.69
N LEU A 186 -12.93 -15.44 -7.52
CA LEU A 186 -12.24 -14.38 -8.26
C LEU A 186 -10.73 -14.42 -8.00
N TRP A 187 -10.32 -14.61 -6.75
CA TRP A 187 -8.92 -14.71 -6.40
C TRP A 187 -8.25 -15.93 -7.03
N GLY A 188 -8.93 -17.08 -7.06
CA GLY A 188 -8.46 -18.27 -7.78
C GLY A 188 -8.21 -18.01 -9.26
N LEU A 189 -9.13 -17.30 -9.93
CA LEU A 189 -8.96 -16.92 -11.34
C LEU A 189 -7.80 -15.95 -11.53
N VAL A 190 -7.66 -14.94 -10.66
CA VAL A 190 -6.54 -13.99 -10.73
C VAL A 190 -5.22 -14.74 -10.57
N LYS A 191 -5.09 -15.62 -9.57
CA LYS A 191 -3.87 -16.42 -9.36
C LYS A 191 -3.46 -17.26 -10.57
N ASN A 192 -4.41 -17.77 -11.34
CA ASN A 192 -4.12 -18.51 -12.57
C ASN A 192 -3.66 -17.62 -13.73
N ALA A 193 -3.93 -16.32 -13.64
CA ALA A 193 -3.53 -15.30 -14.62
C ALA A 193 -2.27 -14.52 -14.21
N LEU A 194 -1.78 -14.72 -12.97
CA LEU A 194 -0.50 -14.21 -12.47
C LEU A 194 0.65 -15.10 -12.92
#